data_AF-A0ABD7QN31-F1
#
_entry.id   AF-A0ABD7QN31-F1
#
_cell.length_a   1.000
_cell.length_b   1.000
_cell.length_c   1.000
_cell.angle_alpha   90.00
_cell.angle_beta   90.00
_cell.angle_gamma   90.00
#
_symmetry.space_group_name_H-M   'P 1'
#
loop_
_entity.id
_entity.type
_entity.pdbx_description
1 polymer ?
#
loop_
_entity_poly.entity_id
_entity_poly.type
_entity_poly.pdbx_seq_one_letter_code
_entity_poly.pdbx_strand_id
1 'polypeptide(L)'
;MANKSREQQQASVQKIIELTLARGRLTVKEACAELHMCRDSVGKHFRAAARSGKVVRYGRLGLFRDQRATIDFDLNRFSYRKSSGAGK
;
A
#
# COMPACT_ATOMS: atom_id res chain seq x y z
N MET A 1 -2.41 16.64 -27.30
CA MET A 1 -2.15 15.25 -26.85
C MET A 1 -2.31 15.14 -25.32
N ALA A 2 -3.52 15.24 -24.77
CA ALA A 2 -3.73 15.39 -23.32
C ALA A 2 -4.26 14.12 -22.59
N ASN A 3 -4.66 13.06 -23.32
CA ASN A 3 -5.30 11.88 -22.70
C ASN A 3 -4.31 10.83 -22.16
N LYS A 4 -3.13 10.74 -22.79
CA LYS A 4 -2.13 9.69 -22.51
C LYS A 4 -1.65 9.70 -21.04
N SER A 5 -1.61 10.88 -20.41
CA SER A 5 -1.20 11.02 -19.02
C SER A 5 -2.27 10.53 -18.03
N ARG A 6 -3.57 10.74 -18.31
CA ARG A 6 -4.65 10.30 -17.40
C ARG A 6 -4.82 8.79 -17.43
N GLU A 7 -4.76 8.19 -18.63
CA GLU A 7 -4.83 6.74 -18.81
C GLU A 7 -3.64 6.04 -18.13
N GLN A 8 -2.42 6.58 -18.28
CA GLN A 8 -1.25 6.04 -17.57
C GLN A 8 -1.36 6.16 -16.05
N GLN A 9 -1.91 7.27 -15.53
CA GLN A 9 -2.15 7.41 -14.10
C GLN A 9 -3.18 6.38 -13.61
N GLN A 10 -4.26 6.15 -14.35
CA GLN A 10 -5.27 5.15 -14.01
C GLN A 10 -4.70 3.73 -14.06
N ALA A 11 -3.93 3.40 -15.11
CA ALA A 11 -3.24 2.11 -15.22
C ALA A 11 -2.29 1.88 -14.04
N SER A 12 -1.56 2.91 -13.61
CA SER A 12 -0.66 2.83 -12.45
C SER A 12 -1.41 2.61 -11.14
N VAL A 13 -2.54 3.29 -10.95
CA VAL A 13 -3.43 3.09 -9.79
C VAL A 13 -4.01 1.69 -9.78
N GLN A 14 -4.48 1.20 -10.92
CA GLN A 14 -5.04 -0.14 -11.05
C GLN A 14 -3.97 -1.20 -10.73
N LYS A 15 -2.74 -1.03 -11.25
CA LYS A 15 -1.63 -1.93 -10.96
C LYS A 15 -1.27 -1.97 -9.47
N ILE A 16 -1.29 -0.82 -8.79
CA ILE A 16 -1.07 -0.74 -7.34
C ILE A 16 -2.15 -1.52 -6.57
N ILE A 17 -3.40 -1.40 -6.98
CA ILE A 17 -4.51 -2.14 -6.37
C ILE A 17 -4.27 -3.64 -6.56
N GLU A 18 -4.01 -4.10 -7.78
CA GLU A 18 -3.77 -5.52 -8.07
C GLU A 18 -2.60 -6.09 -7.26
N LEU A 19 -1.47 -5.38 -7.21
CA LEU A 19 -0.31 -5.77 -6.41
C LEU A 19 -0.65 -5.85 -4.91
N THR A 20 -1.44 -4.91 -4.40
CA THR A 20 -1.89 -4.91 -3.00
C THR A 20 -2.81 -6.09 -2.71
N LEU A 21 -3.74 -6.40 -3.62
CA LEU A 21 -4.66 -7.54 -3.48
C LEU A 21 -3.91 -8.87 -3.51
N ALA A 22 -2.90 -9.00 -4.39
CA ALA A 22 -2.11 -10.22 -4.53
C ALA A 22 -1.14 -10.45 -3.36
N ARG A 23 -0.44 -9.40 -2.91
CA ARG A 23 0.54 -9.50 -1.81
C ARG A 23 -0.07 -9.33 -0.42
N GLY A 24 -1.33 -8.89 -0.32
CA GLY A 24 -2.00 -8.53 0.93
C GLY A 24 -1.59 -7.16 1.49
N ARG A 25 -0.31 -6.79 1.39
CA ARG A 25 0.25 -5.48 1.75
C ARG A 25 1.19 -4.99 0.67
N LEU A 26 1.14 -3.68 0.39
CA LEU A 26 2.07 -3.02 -0.51
C LEU A 26 2.62 -1.73 0.13
N THR A 27 3.94 -1.62 0.19
CA THR A 27 4.61 -0.40 0.66
C THR A 27 4.95 0.55 -0.49
N VAL A 28 5.13 1.85 -0.19
CA VAL A 28 5.55 2.83 -1.20
C VAL A 28 6.93 2.48 -1.79
N LYS A 29 7.81 1.87 -0.98
CA LYS A 29 9.14 1.43 -1.44
C LYS A 29 9.03 0.31 -2.46
N GLU A 30 8.20 -0.69 -2.19
CA GLU A 30 7.96 -1.79 -3.15
C GLU A 30 7.27 -1.29 -4.41
N ALA A 31 6.22 -0.47 -4.28
CA ALA A 31 5.55 0.10 -5.44
C ALA A 31 6.49 0.97 -6.30
N CYS A 32 7.43 1.69 -5.67
CA CYS A 32 8.48 2.44 -6.37
C CYS A 32 9.40 1.52 -7.19
N ALA A 33 9.76 0.34 -6.65
CA ALA A 33 10.56 -0.64 -7.35
C ALA A 33 9.81 -1.32 -8.50
N GLU A 34 8.53 -1.68 -8.29
CA GLU A 34 7.70 -2.37 -9.28
C GLU A 34 7.27 -1.47 -10.44
N LEU A 35 6.98 -0.19 -10.17
CA LEU A 35 6.50 0.77 -11.17
C LEU A 35 7.61 1.63 -11.74
N HIS A 36 8.84 1.53 -11.21
CA HIS A 36 9.98 2.40 -11.54
C HIS A 36 9.63 3.89 -11.46
N MET A 37 8.84 4.28 -10.45
CA MET A 37 8.35 5.65 -10.27
C MET A 37 8.89 6.31 -8.99
N CYS A 38 9.01 7.63 -9.00
CA CYS A 38 9.37 8.40 -7.81
C CYS A 38 8.32 8.27 -6.69
N ARG A 39 8.78 8.36 -5.43
CA ARG A 39 7.90 8.23 -4.24
C ARG A 39 6.71 9.21 -4.23
N ASP A 40 6.89 10.42 -4.74
CA ASP A 40 5.81 11.42 -4.78
C ASP A 40 4.66 10.96 -5.69
N SER A 41 4.98 10.54 -6.92
CA SER A 41 4.01 10.00 -7.89
C SER A 41 3.30 8.76 -7.33
N VAL A 42 4.06 7.81 -6.78
CA VAL A 42 3.50 6.63 -6.11
C VAL A 42 2.60 7.04 -4.95
N GLY A 43 3.00 8.02 -4.15
CA GLY A 43 2.21 8.55 -3.04
C GLY A 43 0.87 9.16 -3.48
N LYS A 44 0.82 9.81 -4.64
CA LYS A 44 -0.42 10.29 -5.27
C LYS A 44 -1.30 9.12 -5.73
N HIS A 45 -0.72 8.12 -6.39
CA HIS A 45 -1.45 6.92 -6.81
C HIS A 45 -1.99 6.11 -5.63
N PHE A 46 -1.25 6.02 -4.52
CA PHE A 46 -1.71 5.37 -3.29
C PHE A 46 -2.95 6.06 -2.70
N ARG A 47 -3.01 7.40 -2.75
CA ARG A 47 -4.21 8.15 -2.33
C ARG A 47 -5.39 7.84 -3.27
N ALA A 48 -5.14 7.81 -4.58
CA ALA A 48 -6.16 7.48 -5.56
C ALA A 48 -6.68 6.03 -5.41
N ALA A 49 -5.78 5.07 -5.19
CA ALA A 49 -6.13 3.67 -4.94
C ALA A 49 -7.00 3.51 -3.68
N ALA A 50 -6.63 4.18 -2.59
CA ALA A 50 -7.43 4.18 -1.36
C ALA A 50 -8.82 4.80 -1.56
N ARG A 51 -8.92 5.89 -2.34
CA ARG A 51 -10.21 6.50 -2.70
C ARG A 51 -11.11 5.60 -3.54
N SER A 52 -10.56 4.60 -4.23
CA SER A 52 -11.37 3.62 -4.97
C SER A 52 -12.13 2.67 -4.03
N GLY A 53 -11.79 2.60 -2.74
CA GLY A 53 -12.43 1.71 -1.76
C GLY A 53 -12.04 0.23 -1.88
N LYS A 54 -11.26 -0.15 -2.90
CA LYS A 54 -10.80 -1.54 -3.12
C LYS A 54 -9.65 -1.97 -2.21
N VAL A 55 -8.95 -1.00 -1.63
CA VAL A 55 -7.78 -1.20 -0.75
C VAL A 55 -7.83 -0.19 0.39
N VAL A 56 -7.26 -0.58 1.53
CA VAL A 56 -7.24 0.23 2.75
C VAL A 56 -5.86 0.85 2.94
N ARG A 57 -5.80 2.17 3.12
CA ARG A 57 -4.55 2.85 3.47
C ARG A 57 -4.37 2.88 4.98
N TYR A 58 -3.30 2.28 5.46
CA TYR A 58 -2.97 2.28 6.89
C TYR A 58 -1.80 3.22 7.19
N GLY A 59 -2.11 4.51 7.35
CA GLY A 59 -1.14 5.55 7.71
C GLY A 59 0.10 5.58 6.81
N ARG A 60 1.28 5.40 7.43
CA ARG A 60 2.60 5.30 6.76
C ARG A 60 3.04 3.85 6.49
N LEU A 61 2.23 2.86 6.88
CA LEU A 61 2.59 1.44 6.84
C LEU A 61 2.28 0.77 5.50
N GLY A 62 1.52 1.43 4.63
CA GLY A 62 1.28 0.99 3.26
C GLY A 62 -0.21 0.92 2.92
N LEU A 63 -0.48 0.28 1.78
CA LEU A 63 -1.81 -0.18 1.40
C LEU A 63 -1.97 -1.63 1.81
N PHE A 64 -3.18 -1.97 2.23
CA PHE A 64 -3.60 -3.30 2.61
C PHE A 64 -4.82 -3.68 1.78
N ARG A 65 -4.98 -4.98 1.53
CA ARG A 65 -6.14 -5.52 0.84
C ARG A 65 -7.46 -5.13 1.54
N ASP A 66 -7.51 -5.27 2.85
CA ASP A 66 -8.69 -5.03 3.66
C ASP A 66 -8.34 -4.73 5.14
N GLN A 67 -9.36 -4.45 5.95
CA GLN A 67 -9.18 -4.17 7.38
C GLN A 67 -8.64 -5.38 8.16
N ARG A 68 -8.98 -6.61 7.78
CA ARG A 68 -8.51 -7.83 8.45
C ARG A 68 -7.02 -8.02 8.23
N ALA A 69 -6.51 -7.75 7.02
CA ALA A 69 -5.07 -7.72 6.75
C ALA A 69 -4.34 -6.65 7.59
N THR A 70 -5.01 -5.55 7.90
CA THR A 70 -4.46 -4.51 8.78
C THR A 70 -4.39 -4.98 10.23
N ILE A 71 -5.45 -5.64 10.72
CA ILE A 71 -5.51 -6.21 12.08
C ILE A 71 -4.48 -7.32 12.24
N ASP A 72 -4.37 -8.24 11.27
CA ASP A 72 -3.38 -9.32 11.31
C ASP A 72 -1.95 -8.77 11.37
N PHE A 73 -1.65 -7.75 10.56
CA PHE A 73 -0.37 -7.07 10.60
C PHE A 73 -0.10 -6.44 11.98
N ASP A 74 -1.11 -5.85 12.60
CA ASP A 74 -1.01 -5.22 13.92
C ASP A 74 -0.80 -6.26 15.03
N LEU A 75 -1.57 -7.35 15.00
CA LEU A 75 -1.44 -8.48 15.92
C LEU A 75 -0.04 -9.08 15.86
N ASN A 76 0.50 -9.32 14.66
CA ASN A 76 1.87 -9.77 14.47
C ASN A 76 2.85 -8.76 15.07
N ARG A 77 2.70 -7.48 14.74
CA ARG A 77 3.60 -6.41 15.20
C ARG A 77 3.62 -6.24 16.72
N PHE A 78 2.47 -6.34 17.39
CA PHE A 78 2.38 -6.21 18.84
C PHE A 78 2.68 -7.50 19.60
N SER A 79 2.44 -8.67 19.01
CA SER A 79 2.88 -9.96 19.56
C SER A 79 4.41 -9.98 19.71
N TYR A 80 5.14 -9.50 18.69
CA TYR A 80 6.60 -9.34 18.79
C TYR A 80 7.00 -8.35 19.90
N ARG A 81 6.30 -7.22 20.06
CA ARG A 81 6.61 -6.28 21.16
C ARG A 81 6.37 -6.85 22.56
N LYS A 82 5.40 -7.77 22.72
CA LYS A 82 5.14 -8.40 24.02
C LYS A 82 6.27 -9.35 24.41
N SER A 83 6.93 -9.98 23.43
CA SER A 83 8.15 -10.77 23.66
C SER A 83 9.39 -9.91 23.88
N SER A 84 9.51 -8.77 23.20
CA SER A 84 10.66 -7.85 23.36
C SER A 84 10.58 -6.92 24.58
N GLY A 85 9.49 -6.94 25.34
CA GLY A 85 9.31 -6.20 26.60
C GLY A 85 9.48 -7.03 27.87
N ALA A 86 9.75 -8.34 27.74
CA ALA A 86 10.11 -9.20 28.87
C ALA A 86 11.64 -9.27 28.98
N GLY A 87 12.27 -8.17 29.39
CA GLY A 87 13.72 -8.07 29.45
C GLY A 87 14.20 -6.82 30.15
N LYS A 88 14.02 -6.79 31.47
CA LYS A 88 14.63 -5.92 32.50
C LYS A 88 14.39 -4.41 32.41
#